data_AF-A0A920GQU0-F1
#
_entry.id   AF-A0A920GQU0-F1
#
_cell.length_a   1.000
_cell.length_b   1.000
_cell.length_c   1.000
_cell.angle_alpha   90.00
_cell.angle_beta   90.00
_cell.angle_gamma   90.00
#
_symmetry.space_group_name_H-M   'P 1'
#
loop_
_entity.id
_entity.type
_entity.pdbx_description
1 polymer ?
#
loop_
_entity_poly.entity_id
_entity_poly.type
_entity_poly.pdbx_seq_one_letter_code
_entity_poly.pdbx_strand_id
1 'polypeptide(L)'
;MPGDKVQIKDGEISINDQAVVTADAGIFVETYAPQGPFRSQPRCSNNPRKFGEDCEKFRLKSTLPDGRTFFNLDTFKGENMGNSIYNVPSGHYFFIGDNRDNSLDSRIGQVQGGVGFVPYENLVGRADRVMFSSAGRSMLFFWTWRSDRFFKAIR
;
A
#
# COMPACT_ATOMS: atom_id res chain seq x y z
N MET A 1 -5.92 9.56 12.39
CA MET A 1 -6.13 11.01 12.56
C MET A 1 -5.13 11.53 13.58
N PRO A 2 -4.82 12.84 13.57
CA PRO A 2 -3.94 13.41 14.59
C PRO A 2 -4.44 13.10 16.00
N GLY A 3 -3.56 12.61 16.86
CA GLY A 3 -3.91 12.16 18.21
C GLY A 3 -4.43 10.72 18.32
N ASP A 4 -4.61 9.99 17.21
CA ASP A 4 -5.08 8.61 17.26
C ASP A 4 -4.02 7.64 17.80
N LYS A 5 -4.48 6.56 18.43
CA LYS A 5 -3.69 5.38 18.72
C LYS A 5 -3.90 4.34 17.62
N VAL A 6 -2.86 4.03 16.85
CA VAL A 6 -2.86 2.94 15.89
C VAL A 6 -2.13 1.75 16.51
N GLN A 7 -2.79 0.61 16.60
CA GLN A 7 -2.16 -0.62 17.06
C GLN A 7 -2.14 -1.63 15.92
N ILE A 8 -1.02 -2.32 15.81
CA ILE A 8 -0.83 -3.46 14.92
C ILE A 8 -0.52 -4.64 15.82
N LYS A 9 -1.34 -5.69 15.71
CA LYS A 9 -1.19 -6.90 16.50
C LYS A 9 -1.49 -8.11 15.63
N ASP A 10 -0.51 -9.01 15.51
CA ASP A 10 -0.65 -10.26 14.74
C ASP A 10 -1.15 -10.03 13.29
N GLY A 11 -0.76 -8.90 12.68
CA GLY A 11 -1.22 -8.49 11.34
C GLY A 11 -2.56 -7.73 11.31
N GLU A 12 -3.31 -7.70 12.40
CA GLU A 12 -4.55 -6.93 12.53
C GLU A 12 -4.25 -5.48 12.92
N ILE A 13 -5.04 -4.55 12.38
CA ILE A 13 -4.92 -3.12 12.68
C ILE A 13 -6.13 -2.69 13.49
N SER A 14 -5.90 -1.92 14.55
CA SER A 14 -6.95 -1.18 15.25
C SER A 14 -6.59 0.30 15.37
N ILE A 15 -7.61 1.15 15.38
CA ILE A 15 -7.52 2.60 15.53
C ILE A 15 -8.38 2.99 16.72
N ASN A 16 -7.79 3.58 17.74
CA ASN A 16 -8.48 3.94 18.99
C ASN A 16 -9.27 2.76 19.58
N ASP A 17 -8.63 1.58 19.61
CA ASP A 17 -9.21 0.30 20.08
C ASP A 17 -10.36 -0.26 19.22
N GLN A 18 -10.67 0.37 18.07
CA GLN A 18 -11.63 -0.13 17.10
C GLN A 18 -10.92 -0.86 15.96
N ALA A 19 -11.27 -2.12 15.74
CA ALA A 19 -10.63 -2.96 14.73
C ALA A 19 -10.95 -2.48 13.31
N VAL A 20 -9.94 -2.54 12.44
CA VAL A 20 -10.10 -2.44 10.99
C VAL A 20 -10.47 -3.83 10.47
N VAL A 21 -11.76 -4.04 10.21
CA VAL A 21 -12.29 -5.33 9.78
C VAL A 21 -11.71 -5.69 8.43
N THR A 22 -11.03 -6.83 8.34
CA THR A 22 -10.35 -7.27 7.13
C THR A 22 -10.91 -8.61 6.67
N ALA A 23 -11.24 -8.70 5.39
CA ALA A 23 -11.78 -9.90 4.75
C ALA A 23 -10.90 -10.30 3.56
N ASP A 24 -10.77 -11.61 3.34
CA ASP A 24 -10.12 -12.14 2.14
C ASP A 24 -10.88 -11.68 0.88
N ALA A 25 -10.14 -11.20 -0.11
CA ALA A 25 -10.66 -10.73 -1.40
C ALA A 25 -9.94 -11.41 -2.57
N GLY A 26 -9.32 -12.57 -2.33
CA GLY A 26 -8.73 -13.42 -3.34
C GLY A 26 -7.27 -13.07 -3.65
N ILE A 27 -6.81 -13.50 -4.82
CA ILE A 27 -5.42 -13.31 -5.26
C ILE A 27 -5.36 -12.20 -6.31
N PHE A 28 -4.47 -11.23 -6.07
CA PHE A 28 -4.05 -10.30 -7.09
C PHE A 28 -2.88 -10.90 -7.88
N VAL A 29 -2.97 -10.85 -9.20
CA VAL A 29 -1.95 -11.39 -10.11
C VAL A 29 -1.39 -10.26 -10.97
N GLU A 30 -0.07 -10.17 -11.06
CA GLU A 30 0.64 -9.32 -12.01
C GLU A 30 1.79 -10.08 -12.66
N THR A 31 2.28 -9.62 -13.83
CA THR A 31 3.43 -10.25 -14.47
C THR A 31 4.72 -9.96 -13.69
N TYR A 32 5.47 -11.01 -13.37
CA TYR A 32 6.80 -10.88 -12.79
C TYR A 32 7.79 -10.42 -13.86
N ALA A 33 8.00 -9.10 -13.95
CA ALA A 33 8.95 -8.47 -14.84
C ALA A 33 9.37 -7.11 -14.27
N PRO A 34 10.49 -6.51 -14.73
CA PRO A 34 10.84 -5.15 -14.32
C PRO A 34 9.81 -4.12 -14.84
N GLN A 35 9.19 -3.36 -13.95
CA GLN A 35 8.09 -2.45 -14.27
C GLN A 35 8.46 -0.97 -14.06
N GLY A 36 7.87 -0.10 -14.89
CA GLY A 36 8.00 1.35 -14.77
C GLY A 36 9.40 1.89 -15.12
N PRO A 37 9.64 3.20 -14.90
CA PRO A 37 10.91 3.86 -15.24
C PRO A 37 12.09 3.35 -14.42
N PHE A 38 11.85 2.99 -13.15
CA PHE A 38 12.89 2.49 -12.24
C PHE A 38 13.18 0.99 -12.39
N ARG A 39 12.46 0.28 -13.27
CA ARG A 39 12.65 -1.16 -13.54
C ARG A 39 12.61 -2.02 -12.25
N SER A 40 11.80 -1.61 -11.28
CA SER A 40 11.61 -2.35 -10.04
C SER A 40 10.87 -3.66 -10.30
N GLN A 41 11.21 -4.69 -9.52
CA GLN A 41 10.55 -6.00 -9.58
C GLN A 41 9.45 -6.07 -8.51
N PRO A 42 8.28 -6.67 -8.82
CA PRO A 42 7.27 -6.85 -7.80
C PRO A 42 7.72 -7.93 -6.79
N ARG A 43 7.32 -7.77 -5.53
CA ARG A 43 7.41 -8.82 -4.51
C ARG A 43 6.24 -9.78 -4.68
N CYS A 44 6.48 -11.08 -4.63
CA CYS A 44 5.48 -12.12 -4.91
C CYS A 44 5.38 -13.10 -3.75
N SER A 45 4.17 -13.55 -3.44
CA SER A 45 3.91 -14.57 -2.41
C SER A 45 4.36 -15.96 -2.84
N ASN A 46 4.38 -16.21 -4.15
CA ASN A 46 4.68 -17.48 -4.79
C ASN A 46 6.14 -17.57 -5.30
N ASN A 47 7.09 -16.91 -4.62
CA ASN A 47 8.51 -17.01 -4.95
C ASN A 47 9.07 -18.43 -4.71
N PRO A 48 10.06 -18.88 -5.50
CA PRO A 48 10.76 -18.16 -6.57
C PRO A 48 10.00 -18.12 -7.92
N ARG A 49 10.17 -17.06 -8.71
CA ARG A 49 9.59 -16.89 -10.06
C ARG A 49 10.64 -16.60 -11.14
N LYS A 50 10.34 -16.97 -12.39
CA LYS A 50 11.07 -16.53 -13.60
C LYS A 50 10.35 -15.35 -14.25
N PHE A 51 11.10 -14.52 -14.98
CA PHE A 51 10.49 -13.40 -15.69
C PHE A 51 9.41 -13.85 -16.69
N GLY A 52 8.30 -13.12 -16.72
CA GLY A 52 7.13 -13.43 -17.54
C GLY A 52 6.10 -14.32 -16.84
N GLU A 53 6.44 -14.92 -15.70
CA GLU A 53 5.49 -15.72 -14.93
C GLU A 53 4.57 -14.88 -14.03
N ASP A 54 3.54 -15.51 -13.49
CA ASP A 54 2.57 -14.87 -12.59
C ASP A 54 3.17 -14.61 -11.20
N CYS A 55 3.15 -13.34 -10.80
CA CYS A 55 3.43 -12.86 -9.46
C CYS A 55 2.11 -12.73 -8.70
N GLU A 56 1.91 -13.56 -7.68
CA GLU A 56 0.71 -13.55 -6.85
C GLU A 56 0.89 -12.71 -5.58
N LYS A 57 -0.19 -12.09 -5.14
CA LYS A 57 -0.31 -11.38 -3.85
C LYS A 57 -1.68 -11.64 -3.24
N PHE A 58 -1.75 -11.72 -1.92
CA PHE A 58 -3.02 -11.80 -1.21
C PHE A 58 -3.70 -10.45 -1.25
N ARG A 59 -4.95 -10.40 -1.73
CA ARG A 59 -5.75 -9.19 -1.74
C ARG A 59 -6.72 -9.25 -0.58
N LEU A 60 -6.73 -8.20 0.22
CA LEU A 60 -7.58 -8.06 1.38
C LEU A 60 -8.49 -6.85 1.20
N LYS A 61 -9.74 -6.95 1.65
CA LYS A 61 -10.67 -5.84 1.75
C LYS A 61 -10.75 -5.40 3.20
N SER A 62 -10.24 -4.22 3.50
CA SER A 62 -10.27 -3.63 4.84
C SER A 62 -11.37 -2.57 4.96
N THR A 63 -12.00 -2.52 6.13
CA THR A 63 -13.07 -1.57 6.48
C THR A 63 -12.65 -0.80 7.72
N LEU A 64 -12.55 0.53 7.61
CA LEU A 64 -12.25 1.42 8.71
C LEU A 64 -13.43 1.51 9.68
N PRO A 65 -13.20 1.95 10.94
CA PRO A 65 -14.29 2.13 11.90
C PRO A 65 -15.38 3.12 11.46
N ASP A 66 -15.05 4.05 10.55
CA ASP A 66 -16.01 4.98 9.95
C ASP A 66 -16.78 4.40 8.73
N GLY A 67 -16.58 3.11 8.43
CA GLY A 67 -17.26 2.39 7.36
C GLY A 67 -16.62 2.51 5.97
N ARG A 68 -15.57 3.32 5.80
CA ARG A 68 -14.85 3.38 4.51
C ARG A 68 -14.12 2.08 4.24
N THR A 69 -14.17 1.60 3.00
CA THR A 69 -13.52 0.35 2.60
C THR A 69 -12.46 0.58 1.53
N PHE A 70 -11.36 -0.17 1.60
CA PHE A 70 -10.29 -0.14 0.62
C PHE A 70 -9.71 -1.55 0.43
N PHE A 71 -8.87 -1.71 -0.60
CA PHE A 71 -8.14 -2.96 -0.82
C PHE A 71 -6.66 -2.77 -0.53
N ASN A 72 -6.07 -3.72 0.17
CA ASN A 72 -4.62 -3.82 0.35
C ASN A 72 -4.10 -5.15 -0.20
N LEU A 73 -2.80 -5.18 -0.46
CA LEU A 73 -2.05 -6.30 -0.98
C LEU A 73 -0.94 -6.70 -0.01
N ASP A 74 -0.91 -7.98 0.30
CA ASP A 74 0.09 -8.59 1.17
C ASP A 74 0.82 -9.68 0.37
N THR A 75 2.14 -9.72 0.52
CA THR A 75 3.01 -10.75 -0.07
C THR A 75 3.08 -11.98 0.82
N PHE A 76 2.83 -11.84 2.12
CA PHE A 76 2.85 -12.93 3.07
C PHE A 76 1.48 -13.04 3.77
N LYS A 77 1.02 -14.27 4.05
CA LYS A 77 -0.20 -14.46 4.84
C LYS A 77 0.12 -14.30 6.32
N GLY A 78 -0.46 -13.28 6.95
CA GLY A 78 -0.40 -13.09 8.41
C GLY A 78 0.99 -12.73 8.97
N GLU A 79 0.97 -12.22 10.19
CA GLU A 79 2.07 -12.16 11.18
C GLU A 79 3.41 -11.48 10.83
N ASN A 80 3.61 -10.93 9.64
CA ASN A 80 4.85 -10.18 9.35
C ASN A 80 4.81 -8.71 9.79
N MET A 81 3.66 -8.24 10.27
CA MET A 81 3.52 -6.92 10.86
C MET A 81 3.48 -7.12 12.37
N GLY A 82 4.67 -7.19 12.99
CA GLY A 82 4.82 -7.49 14.42
C GLY A 82 4.02 -6.57 15.34
N ASN A 83 4.07 -6.85 16.64
CA ASN A 83 3.25 -6.15 17.62
C ASN A 83 3.79 -4.75 17.90
N SER A 84 3.01 -3.72 17.59
CA SER A 84 3.44 -2.32 17.72
C SER A 84 2.26 -1.40 18.02
N ILE A 85 2.51 -0.39 18.86
CA ILE A 85 1.54 0.66 19.19
C ILE A 85 2.16 1.99 18.78
N TYR A 86 1.42 2.76 18.00
CA TYR A 86 1.78 4.07 17.50
C TYR A 86 0.81 5.10 18.08
N ASN A 87 1.29 5.94 18.98
CA ASN A 87 0.55 7.11 19.45
C ASN A 87 0.86 8.27 18.50
N VAL A 88 -0.07 8.60 17.61
CA VAL A 88 0.13 9.64 16.61
C VAL A 88 0.13 10.99 17.31
N PRO A 89 1.22 11.79 17.21
CA PRO A 89 1.25 13.10 17.84
C PRO A 89 0.15 14.02 17.31
N SER A 90 -0.22 15.02 18.10
CA SER A 90 -1.08 16.09 17.61
C SER A 90 -0.43 16.80 16.41
N GLY A 91 -1.25 17.23 15.45
CA GLY A 91 -0.78 17.81 14.20
C GLY A 91 -0.06 16.84 13.24
N HIS A 92 0.02 15.55 13.57
CA HIS A 92 0.68 14.54 12.73
C HIS A 92 -0.29 13.49 12.21
N TYR A 93 0.15 12.77 11.18
CA TYR A 93 -0.61 11.75 10.47
C TYR A 93 0.18 10.45 10.38
N PHE A 94 -0.56 9.34 10.39
CA PHE A 94 -0.03 8.00 10.21
C PHE A 94 -0.58 7.43 8.90
N PHE A 95 0.33 7.09 7.99
CA PHE A 95 0.00 6.55 6.68
C PHE A 95 0.45 5.10 6.57
N ILE A 96 -0.37 4.29 5.91
CA ILE A 96 -0.05 2.91 5.55
C ILE A 96 -0.31 2.76 4.05
N GLY A 97 0.64 2.21 3.32
CA GLY A 97 0.49 1.96 1.89
C GLY A 97 -0.40 0.75 1.61
N ASP A 98 -1.09 0.76 0.47
CA ASP A 98 -1.96 -0.37 0.07
C ASP A 98 -1.15 -1.65 -0.22
N ASN A 99 0.11 -1.55 -0.66
CA ASN A 99 0.99 -2.70 -0.87
C ASN A 99 1.88 -2.89 0.37
N ARG A 100 1.35 -3.58 1.39
CA ARG A 100 1.79 -3.52 2.78
C ARG A 100 3.23 -3.99 2.98
N ASP A 101 3.60 -5.11 2.37
CA ASP A 101 4.97 -5.68 2.49
C ASP A 101 5.99 -5.02 1.56
N ASN A 102 5.56 -4.05 0.76
CA ASN A 102 6.38 -3.33 -0.19
C ASN A 102 6.21 -1.81 -0.05
N SER A 103 6.00 -1.35 1.18
CA SER A 103 5.78 0.06 1.52
C SER A 103 6.65 0.45 2.70
N LEU A 104 7.44 1.52 2.53
CA LEU A 104 8.22 2.17 3.58
C LEU A 104 7.42 3.31 4.21
N ASP A 105 6.29 2.98 4.84
CA ASP A 105 5.35 3.97 5.37
C ASP A 105 5.57 4.28 6.86
N SER A 106 4.55 4.82 7.55
CA SER A 106 4.68 5.30 8.94
C SER A 106 5.00 4.22 9.96
N ARG A 107 4.86 2.93 9.60
CA ARG A 107 5.30 1.80 10.44
C ARG A 107 6.82 1.77 10.62
N ILE A 108 7.57 2.36 9.69
CA ILE A 108 9.02 2.36 9.69
C ILE A 108 9.48 3.79 9.99
N GLY A 109 10.27 3.97 11.05
CA GLY A 109 10.79 5.27 11.44
C GLY A 109 11.81 5.83 10.44
N GLN A 110 11.98 7.15 10.41
CA GLN A 110 12.88 7.83 9.48
C GLN A 110 14.34 7.39 9.58
N VAL A 111 14.81 7.05 10.79
CA VAL A 111 16.18 6.52 11.01
C VAL A 111 16.41 5.19 10.27
N GLN A 112 15.34 4.43 10.00
CA GLN A 112 15.38 3.16 9.26
C GLN A 112 15.01 3.34 7.77
N GLY A 113 14.85 4.58 7.29
CA GLY A 113 14.50 4.89 5.91
C GLY A 113 13.00 4.88 5.59
N GLY A 114 12.13 4.78 6.60
CA GLY A 114 10.69 4.92 6.43
C GLY A 114 10.21 6.36 6.57
N VAL A 115 8.89 6.57 6.46
CA VAL A 115 8.29 7.92 6.53
C VAL A 115 8.12 8.40 7.98
N GLY A 116 7.86 7.49 8.92
CA GLY A 116 7.43 7.85 10.28
C GLY A 116 6.11 8.64 10.29
N PHE A 117 5.87 9.42 11.35
CA PHE A 117 4.73 10.32 11.42
C PHE A 117 4.92 11.53 10.49
N VAL A 118 3.86 11.93 9.79
CA VAL A 118 3.91 13.06 8.84
C VAL A 118 3.22 14.27 9.44
N PRO A 119 3.88 15.42 9.61
CA PRO A 119 3.24 16.60 10.15
C PRO A 119 2.30 17.26 9.13
N TYR A 120 1.29 18.00 9.61
CA TYR A 120 0.24 18.60 8.79
C TYR A 120 0.78 19.49 7.67
N GLU A 121 1.81 20.28 7.95
CA GLU A 121 2.44 21.19 6.98
C GLU A 121 3.04 20.47 5.76
N ASN A 122 3.30 19.17 5.86
CA ASN A 122 3.78 18.36 4.74
C ASN A 122 2.63 17.81 3.88
N LEU A 123 1.37 18.02 4.26
CA LEU A 123 0.21 17.60 3.47
C LEU A 123 -0.08 18.61 2.38
N VAL A 124 0.21 18.24 1.14
CA VAL A 124 -0.07 19.08 -0.04
C VAL A 124 -1.52 18.95 -0.52
N GLY A 125 -2.07 17.73 -0.51
CA GLY A 125 -3.43 17.49 -0.99
C GLY A 125 -3.79 16.01 -1.14
N ARG A 126 -4.99 15.76 -1.67
CA ARG A 126 -5.51 14.41 -1.93
C ARG A 126 -5.31 14.03 -3.39
N ALA A 127 -4.90 12.79 -3.64
CA ALA A 127 -4.89 12.22 -4.98
C ALA A 127 -6.30 11.75 -5.37
N ASP A 128 -6.85 12.30 -6.46
CA ASP A 128 -8.24 12.02 -6.88
C ASP A 128 -8.35 11.20 -8.18
N ARG A 129 -7.44 11.38 -9.14
CA ARG A 129 -7.53 10.73 -10.46
C ARG A 129 -6.17 10.36 -11.03
N VAL A 130 -6.13 9.24 -11.75
CA VAL A 130 -4.97 8.84 -12.56
C VAL A 130 -5.04 9.55 -13.91
N MET A 131 -4.31 10.66 -14.08
CA MET A 131 -4.33 11.41 -15.35
C MET A 131 -3.66 10.64 -16.49
N PHE A 132 -2.61 9.88 -16.19
CA PHE A 132 -1.83 9.14 -17.16
C PHE A 132 -1.22 7.88 -16.51
N SER A 133 -0.97 6.85 -17.31
CA SER A 133 -0.35 5.60 -16.85
C SER A 133 0.45 4.90 -17.95
N SER A 134 1.68 4.51 -17.65
CA SER A 134 2.51 3.66 -18.50
C SER A 134 3.14 2.55 -17.66
N ALA A 135 3.36 1.38 -18.28
CA ALA A 135 4.14 0.29 -17.70
C ALA A 135 5.61 0.31 -18.16
N GLY A 136 5.91 1.06 -19.23
CA GLY A 136 7.23 1.11 -19.84
C GLY A 136 8.21 2.06 -19.14
N ARG A 137 9.47 2.01 -19.59
CA ARG A 137 10.56 2.86 -19.07
C ARG A 137 10.55 4.29 -19.60
N SER A 138 9.73 4.60 -20.60
CA SER A 138 9.65 5.91 -21.25
C SER A 138 8.20 6.22 -21.63
N MET A 139 7.81 7.49 -21.50
CA MET A 139 6.50 7.97 -21.95
C MET A 139 6.38 7.93 -23.48
N LEU A 140 7.49 7.92 -24.21
CA LEU A 140 7.50 7.81 -25.68
C LEU A 140 7.17 6.39 -26.18
N PHE A 141 7.21 5.38 -25.29
CA PHE A 141 6.83 4.01 -25.63
C PHE A 141 5.32 3.86 -25.55
N PHE A 142 4.62 4.45 -26.52
CA PHE A 142 3.15 4.52 -26.54
C PHE A 142 2.48 3.14 -26.52
N TRP A 143 3.16 2.10 -27.01
CA TRP A 143 2.70 0.70 -26.91
C TRP A 143 2.71 0.12 -25.48
N THR A 144 3.27 0.85 -24.49
CA THR A 144 3.26 0.45 -23.08
C THR A 144 2.29 1.27 -22.22
N TRP A 145 1.50 2.14 -22.86
CA TRP A 145 0.48 2.94 -22.18
C TRP A 145 -0.68 2.06 -21.71
N ARG A 146 -1.20 2.37 -20.52
CA ARG A 146 -2.32 1.67 -19.89
C ARG A 146 -3.56 2.57 -19.93
N SER A 147 -4.16 2.69 -21.11
CA SER A 147 -5.26 3.62 -21.35
C SER A 147 -6.52 3.30 -20.52
N ASP A 148 -6.70 2.04 -20.12
CA ASP A 148 -7.75 1.59 -19.20
C ASP A 148 -7.69 2.26 -17.81
N ARG A 149 -6.54 2.85 -17.46
CA ARG A 149 -6.33 3.57 -16.21
C ARG A 149 -6.45 5.09 -16.35
N PHE A 150 -6.59 5.63 -17.55
CA PHE A 150 -6.63 7.08 -17.74
C PHE A 150 -7.94 7.65 -17.18
N PHE A 151 -7.81 8.78 -16.48
CA PHE A 151 -8.87 9.49 -15.77
C PHE A 151 -9.62 8.67 -14.72
N LYS A 152 -9.10 7.47 -14.37
CA LYS A 152 -9.72 6.60 -13.38
C LYS A 152 -9.71 7.28 -12.02
N ALA A 153 -10.88 7.38 -11.40
CA ALA A 153 -11.02 7.92 -10.06
C ALA A 153 -10.36 7.00 -9.03
N ILE A 154 -9.66 7.61 -8.08
CA ILE A 154 -9.12 6.95 -6.91
C ILE A 154 -10.22 6.96 -5.85
N ARG A 155 -10.59 5.78 -5.35
CA ARG A 155 -11.64 5.59 -4.34
C ARG A 155 -11.05 4.89 -3.14
#